data_AF-A0AAE9TGD5-F1
#
_entry.id   AF-A0AAE9TGD5-F1
#
_cell.length_a   1.000
_cell.length_b   1.000
_cell.length_c   1.000
_cell.angle_alpha   90.00
_cell.angle_beta   90.00
_cell.angle_gamma   90.00
#
_symmetry.space_group_name_H-M   'P 1'
#
loop_
_entity.id
_entity.type
_entity.pdbx_description
1 polymer ?
#
loop_
_entity_poly.entity_id
_entity_poly.type
_entity_poly.pdbx_seq_one_letter_code
_entity_poly.pdbx_strand_id
1 'polypeptide(L)'
;MNLIIEVKDVVGTLISTADVSIVSSGGRISGKTDRLGKVILGPMPVERFKIEVTHPLYLEEEVNVTPPPEGGGHFLWDNPVWTFTPPSTVMVQMSRIRAAPFFPISNNEMKQRDSFNPKGVFTWIDHAGNHTGRYLGMFNDESLFVPVKHPLLPTKPSEEWGRLNHGEPEKINPSRTGDLFWLEWGIGDKSPRLLVAVWVPRWRGVTQSKLDFVTFFTPNTAIPEKFPARKEDYPYLAWKTGDILVQPYPGLGHRYLFREKWLSYQLLAAKRQAVLVIPIQPYGKWGPFAHAAGLARLLAEITHFLHRTGHTSGYQTSTDEDHALTPSFRFNRNAIHQPPPPIQRVVLSGFSAGVGPIVNMLPTTIGQKMNDPDFSINGIDSHTLFGADVAPFLNAWKEVWDHDAPDYIRKNLDKDLPVWLRKDSKRMARCYQTDDTGSQGWIEKTPLLEFVTGPLLKPENGLVAAERHADNRCSLVYFGKGYLKHHVTSTLGIPPGFWGSKDDHQAVPMVTFMHAALLSGLVKF
;
A
#
# COMPACT_ATOMS: atom_id res chain seq x y z
N MET A 1 -31.10 -9.27 -28.89
CA MET A 1 -31.23 -9.00 -27.44
C MET A 1 -30.57 -7.67 -27.11
N ASN A 2 -31.06 -6.90 -26.13
CA ASN A 2 -30.41 -5.66 -25.70
C ASN A 2 -29.54 -5.92 -24.45
N LEU A 3 -28.36 -5.29 -24.39
CA LEU A 3 -27.50 -5.28 -23.20
C LEU A 3 -27.88 -4.12 -22.28
N ILE A 4 -28.02 -4.42 -21.00
CA ILE A 4 -28.15 -3.41 -19.93
C ILE A 4 -26.77 -3.27 -19.30
N ILE A 5 -26.14 -2.12 -19.50
CA ILE A 5 -24.80 -1.85 -18.97
C ILE A 5 -24.95 -0.89 -17.79
N GLU A 6 -24.59 -1.35 -16.60
CA GLU A 6 -24.54 -0.57 -15.36
C GLU A 6 -23.10 -0.17 -15.07
N VAL A 7 -22.84 1.13 -14.97
CA VAL A 7 -21.51 1.70 -14.72
C VAL A 7 -21.48 2.30 -13.32
N LYS A 8 -20.55 1.81 -12.51
CA LYS A 8 -20.27 2.29 -11.16
C LYS A 8 -18.78 2.44 -10.93
N ASP A 9 -18.39 3.17 -9.89
CA ASP A 9 -17.01 3.20 -9.47
C ASP A 9 -16.65 1.99 -8.58
N VAL A 10 -15.36 1.86 -8.24
CA VAL A 10 -14.85 0.77 -7.39
C VAL A 10 -15.44 0.73 -5.97
N VAL A 11 -16.08 1.81 -5.50
CA VAL A 11 -16.75 1.85 -4.18
C VAL A 11 -18.28 1.74 -4.30
N GLY A 12 -18.79 1.49 -5.50
CA GLY A 12 -20.21 1.23 -5.77
C GLY A 12 -21.04 2.47 -6.09
N THR A 13 -20.43 3.64 -6.23
CA THR A 13 -21.15 4.86 -6.63
C THR A 13 -21.53 4.77 -8.10
N LEU A 14 -22.82 4.94 -8.42
CA LEU A 14 -23.31 4.94 -9.80
C LEU A 14 -22.74 6.13 -10.57
N ILE A 15 -22.29 5.88 -11.82
CA ILE A 15 -21.70 6.89 -12.68
C ILE A 15 -22.70 7.25 -13.78
N SER A 16 -23.29 8.43 -13.68
CA SER A 16 -24.10 9.00 -14.76
C SER A 16 -23.23 9.61 -15.86
N THR A 17 -23.82 9.79 -17.04
CA THR A 17 -23.21 10.42 -18.24
C THR A 17 -21.92 9.80 -18.77
N ALA A 18 -21.56 8.60 -18.31
CA ALA A 18 -20.47 7.81 -18.88
C ALA A 18 -20.83 7.44 -20.33
N ASP A 19 -19.88 7.63 -21.24
CA ASP A 19 -20.00 7.24 -22.64
C ASP A 19 -19.71 5.75 -22.76
N VAL A 20 -20.67 5.00 -23.28
CA VAL A 20 -20.60 3.54 -23.43
C VAL A 20 -20.76 3.19 -24.89
N SER A 21 -19.94 2.27 -25.39
CA SER A 21 -20.01 1.83 -26.77
C SER A 21 -19.82 0.32 -26.90
N ILE A 22 -20.57 -0.29 -27.82
CA ILE A 22 -20.36 -1.66 -28.30
C ILE A 22 -19.74 -1.56 -29.70
N VAL A 23 -18.57 -2.14 -29.88
CA VAL A 23 -17.80 -2.15 -31.12
C VAL A 23 -17.70 -3.58 -31.64
N SER A 24 -18.12 -3.81 -32.89
CA SER A 24 -18.09 -5.11 -33.58
C SER A 24 -17.68 -4.91 -35.04
N SER A 25 -17.47 -5.99 -35.81
CA SER A 25 -17.22 -5.86 -37.27
C SER A 25 -18.38 -5.20 -38.00
N GLY A 26 -19.61 -5.40 -37.52
CA GLY A 26 -20.81 -4.77 -38.05
C GLY A 26 -20.99 -3.28 -37.74
N GLY A 27 -20.13 -2.67 -36.90
CA GLY A 27 -20.17 -1.23 -36.59
C GLY A 27 -20.10 -0.90 -35.09
N ARG A 28 -20.43 0.36 -34.77
CA ARG A 28 -20.40 0.93 -33.41
C ARG A 28 -21.79 1.39 -32.97
N ILE A 29 -22.22 0.94 -31.79
CA ILE A 29 -23.44 1.39 -31.13
C ILE A 29 -23.03 2.11 -29.84
N SER A 30 -23.48 3.34 -29.63
CA SER A 30 -23.06 4.17 -28.49
C SER A 30 -24.26 4.75 -27.74
N GLY A 31 -24.08 5.03 -26.45
CA GLY A 31 -25.04 5.76 -25.62
C GLY A 31 -24.36 6.29 -24.36
N LYS A 32 -25.13 7.04 -23.55
CA LYS A 32 -24.68 7.56 -22.25
C LYS A 32 -25.46 6.93 -21.12
N THR A 33 -24.82 6.73 -19.96
CA THR A 33 -25.52 6.27 -18.76
C THR A 33 -26.47 7.34 -18.22
N ASP A 34 -27.63 6.89 -17.74
CA ASP A 34 -28.62 7.72 -17.08
C ASP A 34 -28.22 8.05 -15.62
N ARG A 35 -29.12 8.68 -14.87
CA ARG A 35 -28.92 9.01 -13.44
C ARG A 35 -28.76 7.78 -12.53
N LEU A 36 -29.15 6.60 -13.00
CA LEU A 36 -29.00 5.32 -12.30
C LEU A 36 -27.72 4.59 -12.75
N GLY A 37 -26.86 5.25 -13.53
CA GLY A 37 -25.65 4.67 -14.07
C GLY A 37 -25.90 3.61 -15.14
N LYS A 38 -27.08 3.61 -15.79
CA LYS A 38 -27.48 2.55 -16.74
C LYS A 38 -27.62 3.06 -18.16
N VAL A 39 -27.25 2.22 -19.11
CA VAL A 39 -27.54 2.40 -20.54
C VAL A 39 -28.02 1.08 -21.14
N ILE A 40 -28.95 1.17 -22.08
CA ILE A 40 -29.46 0.01 -22.82
C ILE A 40 -28.99 0.14 -24.26
N LEU A 41 -28.15 -0.79 -24.72
CA LEU A 41 -27.62 -0.81 -26.09
C LEU A 41 -28.03 -2.09 -26.82
N GLY A 42 -28.41 -1.98 -28.08
CA GLY A 42 -28.75 -3.14 -28.89
C GLY A 42 -29.11 -2.82 -30.34
N PRO A 43 -29.29 -3.85 -31.18
CA PRO A 43 -29.19 -5.28 -30.82
C PRO A 43 -27.74 -5.72 -30.52
N MET A 44 -27.58 -6.65 -29.57
CA MET A 44 -26.31 -7.26 -29.21
C MET A 44 -25.70 -7.99 -30.41
N PRO A 45 -24.41 -7.81 -30.72
CA PRO A 45 -23.74 -8.55 -31.78
C PRO A 45 -23.76 -10.07 -31.50
N VAL A 46 -23.97 -10.86 -32.56
CA VAL A 46 -23.89 -12.33 -32.52
C VAL A 46 -22.46 -12.84 -32.62
N GLU A 47 -21.54 -11.97 -33.03
CA GLU A 47 -20.11 -12.20 -33.14
C GLU A 47 -19.35 -11.60 -31.95
N ARG A 48 -18.03 -11.81 -31.88
CA ARG A 48 -17.18 -11.19 -30.86
C ARG A 48 -17.27 -9.66 -30.95
N PHE A 49 -17.43 -9.01 -29.82
CA PHE A 49 -17.51 -7.55 -29.73
C PHE A 49 -16.69 -7.01 -28.56
N LYS A 50 -16.45 -5.71 -28.54
CA LYS A 50 -15.79 -4.98 -27.46
C LYS A 50 -16.75 -3.98 -26.84
N ILE A 51 -16.80 -3.91 -25.51
CA ILE A 51 -17.49 -2.83 -24.80
C ILE A 51 -16.43 -1.84 -24.34
N GLU A 52 -16.62 -0.56 -24.63
CA GLU A 52 -15.77 0.55 -24.19
C GLU A 52 -16.59 1.47 -23.28
N VAL A 53 -16.02 1.91 -22.16
CA VAL A 53 -16.63 2.86 -21.23
C VAL A 53 -15.63 3.96 -20.90
N THR A 54 -16.03 5.22 -21.13
CA THR A 54 -15.21 6.39 -20.82
C THR A 54 -15.99 7.41 -19.98
N HIS A 55 -15.27 8.11 -19.11
CA HIS A 55 -15.82 9.17 -18.29
C HIS A 55 -14.71 10.17 -17.90
N PRO A 56 -14.95 11.49 -17.86
CA PRO A 56 -13.90 12.48 -17.57
C PRO A 56 -13.20 12.30 -16.22
N LEU A 57 -13.90 11.67 -15.26
CA LEU A 57 -13.45 11.46 -13.89
C LEU A 57 -12.98 10.03 -13.59
N TYR A 58 -12.71 9.19 -14.58
CA TYR A 58 -12.20 7.84 -14.37
C TYR A 58 -11.23 7.46 -15.49
N LEU A 59 -10.49 6.38 -15.27
CA LEU A 59 -9.74 5.72 -16.33
C LEU A 59 -10.71 5.01 -17.28
N GLU A 60 -10.34 4.97 -18.55
CA GLU A 60 -11.12 4.25 -19.56
C GLU A 60 -11.10 2.75 -19.27
N GLU A 61 -12.23 2.09 -19.49
CA GLU A 61 -12.39 0.66 -19.28
C GLU A 61 -12.86 0.01 -20.58
N GLU A 62 -12.31 -1.16 -20.89
CA GLU A 62 -12.76 -1.98 -22.01
C GLU A 62 -12.80 -3.47 -21.66
N VAL A 63 -13.63 -4.22 -22.39
CA VAL A 63 -13.67 -5.68 -22.32
C VAL A 63 -14.01 -6.26 -23.69
N ASN A 64 -13.33 -7.33 -24.07
CA ASN A 64 -13.75 -8.14 -25.21
C ASN A 64 -14.71 -9.22 -24.72
N VAL A 65 -15.83 -9.36 -25.42
CA VAL A 65 -16.90 -10.31 -25.11
C VAL A 65 -17.06 -11.27 -26.27
N THR A 66 -17.10 -12.56 -25.94
CA THR A 66 -17.48 -13.62 -26.87
C THR A 66 -18.87 -14.12 -26.47
N PRO A 67 -19.91 -13.86 -27.27
CA PRO A 67 -21.24 -14.37 -26.99
C PRO A 67 -21.29 -15.91 -27.11
N PRO A 68 -22.23 -16.58 -26.45
CA PRO A 68 -22.41 -18.03 -26.56
C PRO A 68 -22.77 -18.45 -27.99
N PRO A 69 -22.28 -19.62 -28.48
CA PRO A 69 -22.73 -20.18 -29.75
C PRO A 69 -24.24 -20.46 -29.72
N GLU A 70 -24.97 -20.08 -30.78
CA GLU A 70 -26.38 -20.46 -31.01
C GLU A 70 -27.37 -20.14 -29.87
N GLY A 71 -27.05 -19.18 -28.99
CA GLY A 71 -27.92 -18.75 -27.89
C GLY A 71 -27.95 -19.69 -26.67
N GLY A 72 -27.09 -20.72 -26.64
CA GLY A 72 -26.92 -21.63 -25.50
C GLY A 72 -25.53 -21.49 -24.86
N GLY A 73 -25.46 -21.25 -23.55
CA GLY A 73 -24.20 -21.19 -22.79
C GLY A 73 -23.95 -19.86 -22.07
N HIS A 74 -22.70 -19.65 -21.62
CA HIS A 74 -22.27 -18.45 -20.90
C HIS A 74 -21.44 -17.52 -21.79
N PHE A 75 -21.51 -16.21 -21.53
CA PHE A 75 -20.58 -15.25 -22.12
C PHE A 75 -19.16 -15.54 -21.63
N LEU A 76 -18.18 -15.33 -22.53
CA LEU A 76 -16.76 -15.29 -22.15
C LEU A 76 -16.26 -13.86 -22.28
N TRP A 77 -15.50 -13.40 -21.31
CA TRP A 77 -14.91 -12.05 -21.32
C TRP A 77 -13.52 -12.04 -20.69
N ASP A 78 -12.70 -11.07 -21.08
CA ASP A 78 -11.26 -11.01 -20.74
C ASP A 78 -10.90 -9.99 -19.66
N ASN A 79 -11.89 -9.36 -19.00
CA ASN A 79 -11.68 -8.42 -17.90
C ASN A 79 -12.35 -8.93 -16.61
N PRO A 80 -11.59 -9.43 -15.61
CA PRO A 80 -12.16 -10.13 -14.45
C PRO A 80 -12.92 -9.23 -13.49
N VAL A 81 -12.68 -7.91 -13.52
CA VAL A 81 -13.43 -6.97 -12.67
C VAL A 81 -14.83 -6.65 -13.20
N TRP A 82 -15.16 -7.09 -14.42
CA TRP A 82 -16.50 -6.93 -14.98
C TRP A 82 -17.34 -8.16 -14.66
N THR A 83 -18.63 -7.93 -14.39
CA THR A 83 -19.58 -9.01 -14.13
C THR A 83 -20.63 -9.07 -15.23
N PHE A 84 -20.79 -10.23 -15.85
CA PHE A 84 -21.88 -10.51 -16.78
C PHE A 84 -22.92 -11.38 -16.09
N THR A 85 -24.10 -10.81 -15.87
CA THR A 85 -25.25 -11.51 -15.29
C THR A 85 -26.24 -11.85 -16.40
N PRO A 86 -26.53 -13.13 -16.65
CA PRO A 86 -27.50 -13.54 -17.64
C PRO A 86 -28.89 -12.94 -17.38
N PRO A 87 -29.70 -12.68 -18.42
CA PRO A 87 -29.37 -12.93 -19.82
C PRO A 87 -28.65 -11.76 -20.53
N SER A 88 -28.59 -10.55 -19.96
CA SER A 88 -28.00 -9.38 -20.66
C SER A 88 -27.50 -8.21 -19.81
N THR A 89 -27.25 -8.41 -18.51
CA THR A 89 -26.74 -7.33 -17.66
C THR A 89 -25.24 -7.39 -17.53
N VAL A 90 -24.57 -6.24 -17.72
CA VAL A 90 -23.13 -6.08 -17.54
C VAL A 90 -22.90 -5.02 -16.47
N MET A 91 -22.12 -5.35 -15.45
CA MET A 91 -21.65 -4.39 -14.45
C MET A 91 -20.20 -4.01 -14.74
N VAL A 92 -19.96 -2.71 -14.91
CA VAL A 92 -18.66 -2.11 -15.15
C VAL A 92 -18.22 -1.34 -13.92
N GLN A 93 -17.00 -1.62 -13.44
CA GLN A 93 -16.38 -0.90 -12.33
C GLN A 93 -15.24 -0.03 -12.85
N MET A 94 -15.40 1.29 -12.74
CA MET A 94 -14.39 2.27 -13.15
C MET A 94 -13.50 2.69 -11.97
N SER A 95 -12.20 2.80 -12.23
CA SER A 95 -11.19 3.19 -11.23
C SER A 95 -10.45 4.47 -11.65
N ARG A 96 -9.76 5.09 -10.69
CA ARG A 96 -8.85 6.22 -10.85
C ARG A 96 -7.39 5.81 -10.59
N ILE A 97 -7.11 4.53 -10.40
CA ILE A 97 -5.76 4.03 -10.15
C ILE A 97 -5.21 3.31 -11.38
N ARG A 98 -3.98 3.66 -11.76
CA ARG A 98 -3.22 2.98 -12.81
C ARG A 98 -1.80 2.71 -12.35
N ALA A 99 -1.12 1.79 -13.05
CA ALA A 99 0.33 1.70 -12.94
C ALA A 99 0.96 3.03 -13.35
N ALA A 100 1.95 3.48 -12.58
CA ALA A 100 2.77 4.62 -12.92
C ALA A 100 3.51 4.36 -14.25
N PRO A 101 3.62 5.36 -15.14
CA PRO A 101 4.38 5.21 -16.37
C PRO A 101 5.83 4.80 -16.10
N PHE A 102 6.40 4.00 -16.99
CA PHE A 102 7.81 3.62 -16.92
C PHE A 102 8.66 4.58 -17.72
N PHE A 103 9.84 4.89 -17.19
CA PHE A 103 10.86 5.67 -17.88
C PHE A 103 12.16 4.85 -17.94
N PRO A 104 12.44 4.15 -19.05
CA PRO A 104 13.72 3.46 -19.22
C PRO A 104 14.86 4.48 -19.23
N ILE A 105 15.91 4.22 -18.46
CA ILE A 105 17.08 5.11 -18.40
C ILE A 105 18.38 4.30 -18.34
N SER A 106 19.39 4.73 -19.10
CA SER A 106 20.72 4.10 -19.10
C SER A 106 21.66 4.68 -18.02
N ASN A 107 22.71 3.93 -17.66
CA ASN A 107 23.76 4.42 -16.77
C ASN A 107 24.45 5.68 -17.28
N ASN A 108 24.61 5.82 -18.59
CA ASN A 108 25.22 7.00 -19.20
C ASN A 108 24.30 8.23 -19.05
N GLU A 109 23.00 8.08 -19.30
CA GLU A 109 22.04 9.16 -19.10
C GLU A 109 21.93 9.59 -17.64
N MET A 110 21.95 8.63 -16.70
CA MET A 110 21.97 8.95 -15.26
C MET A 110 23.20 9.79 -14.87
N LYS A 111 24.36 9.56 -15.49
CA LYS A 111 25.58 10.33 -15.24
C LYS A 111 25.55 11.73 -15.89
N GLN A 112 24.92 11.86 -17.06
CA GLN A 112 24.96 13.10 -17.85
C GLN A 112 23.91 14.12 -17.43
N ARG A 113 22.78 13.71 -16.85
CA ARG A 113 21.66 14.62 -16.51
C ARG A 113 21.75 15.11 -15.08
N ASP A 114 21.68 16.42 -14.87
CA ASP A 114 21.68 17.01 -13.52
C ASP A 114 20.29 17.05 -12.88
N SER A 115 19.25 17.35 -13.67
CA SER A 115 17.85 17.34 -13.24
C SER A 115 16.91 17.28 -14.44
N PHE A 116 15.81 16.55 -14.32
CA PHE A 116 14.69 16.58 -15.26
C PHE A 116 13.46 15.86 -14.71
N ASN A 117 12.29 16.08 -15.32
CA ASN A 117 11.07 15.37 -14.96
C ASN A 117 10.73 14.30 -16.02
N PRO A 118 11.09 13.01 -15.80
CA PRO A 118 10.81 11.89 -16.72
C PRO A 118 9.32 11.60 -16.94
N LYS A 119 8.41 12.16 -16.12
CA LYS A 119 6.98 11.83 -16.14
C LYS A 119 6.68 10.32 -15.97
N GLY A 120 7.60 9.57 -15.36
CA GLY A 120 7.47 8.15 -15.04
C GLY A 120 8.55 7.69 -14.05
N VAL A 121 8.39 6.48 -13.53
CA VAL A 121 9.37 5.84 -12.62
C VAL A 121 10.48 5.20 -13.42
N PHE A 122 11.72 5.36 -12.97
CA PHE A 122 12.87 4.78 -13.63
C PHE A 122 12.85 3.24 -13.66
N THR A 123 13.20 2.69 -14.82
CA THR A 123 13.36 1.25 -15.05
C THR A 123 14.70 0.94 -15.73
N TRP A 124 15.16 -0.31 -15.59
CA TRP A 124 16.41 -0.78 -16.19
C TRP A 124 16.29 -0.97 -17.70
N ILE A 125 17.35 -0.57 -18.40
CA ILE A 125 17.67 -1.00 -19.75
C ILE A 125 18.74 -2.10 -19.65
N ASP A 126 18.55 -3.21 -20.37
CA ASP A 126 19.53 -4.31 -20.41
C ASP A 126 20.77 -3.96 -21.25
N HIS A 127 21.76 -4.86 -21.27
CA HIS A 127 22.99 -4.65 -22.05
C HIS A 127 22.78 -4.58 -23.57
N ALA A 128 21.65 -5.08 -24.07
CA ALA A 128 21.26 -5.03 -25.48
C ALA A 128 20.43 -3.78 -25.81
N GLY A 129 20.15 -2.91 -24.84
CA GLY A 129 19.36 -1.71 -25.03
C GLY A 129 17.85 -1.91 -24.88
N ASN A 130 17.38 -3.09 -24.47
CA ASN A 130 15.96 -3.37 -24.30
C ASN A 130 15.45 -2.94 -22.93
N HIS A 131 14.23 -2.44 -22.90
CA HIS A 131 13.54 -2.12 -21.66
C HIS A 131 13.14 -3.42 -20.93
N THR A 132 13.57 -3.56 -19.68
CA THR A 132 13.30 -4.76 -18.88
C THR A 132 11.96 -4.73 -18.14
N GLY A 133 11.30 -3.56 -18.06
CA GLY A 133 10.11 -3.38 -17.21
C GLY A 133 10.40 -3.43 -15.70
N ARG A 134 11.66 -3.61 -15.27
CA ARG A 134 12.05 -3.71 -13.87
C ARG A 134 12.43 -2.35 -13.33
N TYR A 135 11.84 -1.94 -12.20
CA TYR A 135 12.17 -0.66 -11.56
C TYR A 135 13.63 -0.60 -11.12
N LEU A 136 14.26 0.56 -11.30
CA LEU A 136 15.60 0.79 -10.77
C LEU A 136 15.62 0.64 -9.25
N GLY A 137 16.65 -0.02 -8.74
CA GLY A 137 16.82 -0.28 -7.32
C GLY A 137 16.05 -1.49 -6.79
N MET A 138 15.11 -2.10 -7.52
CA MET A 138 14.60 -3.42 -7.13
C MET A 138 15.76 -4.41 -7.12
N PHE A 139 16.11 -4.89 -5.92
CA PHE A 139 17.13 -5.89 -5.78
C PHE A 139 16.53 -7.27 -6.05
N ASN A 140 17.22 -8.06 -6.86
CA ASN A 140 16.97 -9.50 -6.99
C ASN A 140 17.77 -10.31 -5.96
N ASP A 141 18.23 -9.68 -4.88
CA ASP A 141 19.12 -10.32 -3.93
C ASP A 141 18.33 -11.11 -2.86
N GLU A 142 18.76 -12.35 -2.66
CA GLU A 142 18.43 -13.10 -1.47
C GLU A 142 19.33 -12.58 -0.34
N SER A 143 18.72 -12.01 0.69
CA SER A 143 19.44 -11.49 1.84
C SER A 143 19.18 -12.36 3.07
N LEU A 144 20.24 -12.64 3.83
CA LEU A 144 20.09 -13.20 5.16
C LEU A 144 19.46 -12.12 6.06
N PHE A 145 18.44 -12.46 6.82
CA PHE A 145 17.68 -11.55 7.68
C PHE A 145 17.58 -12.16 9.07
N VAL A 146 17.81 -11.38 10.13
CA VAL A 146 17.71 -11.86 11.52
C VAL A 146 16.35 -11.48 12.11
N PRO A 147 15.43 -12.43 12.27
CA PRO A 147 14.10 -12.15 12.80
C PRO A 147 14.16 -11.73 14.28
N VAL A 148 13.34 -10.77 14.69
CA VAL A 148 13.08 -10.53 16.13
C VAL A 148 12.06 -11.55 16.65
N LYS A 149 12.09 -11.83 17.95
CA LYS A 149 11.15 -12.68 18.66
C LYS A 149 10.27 -11.84 19.57
N HIS A 150 9.26 -12.49 20.15
CA HIS A 150 8.43 -11.93 21.21
C HIS A 150 8.74 -12.64 22.54
N PRO A 151 8.93 -11.93 23.67
CA PRO A 151 8.99 -10.45 23.80
C PRO A 151 10.19 -9.86 23.04
N LEU A 152 10.11 -8.57 22.66
CA LEU A 152 11.18 -7.89 21.92
C LEU A 152 12.44 -7.74 22.79
N LEU A 153 12.25 -7.42 24.08
CA LEU A 153 13.31 -7.30 25.06
C LEU A 153 13.51 -8.64 25.79
N PRO A 154 14.73 -9.16 25.89
CA PRO A 154 15.08 -10.30 26.71
C PRO A 154 15.10 -9.89 28.19
N THR A 155 14.89 -10.87 29.07
CA THR A 155 14.92 -10.66 30.53
C THR A 155 16.31 -10.32 31.07
N LYS A 156 17.37 -10.70 30.35
CA LYS A 156 18.78 -10.43 30.69
C LYS A 156 19.50 -9.90 29.46
N PRO A 157 19.60 -8.58 29.27
CA PRO A 157 20.23 -7.99 28.09
C PRO A 157 21.76 -8.14 28.13
N SER A 158 22.38 -8.38 26.97
CA SER A 158 23.83 -8.23 26.77
C SER A 158 24.18 -6.81 26.32
N GLU A 159 25.47 -6.47 26.20
CA GLU A 159 25.91 -5.14 25.74
C GLU A 159 25.69 -4.93 24.22
N GLU A 160 25.66 -5.99 23.42
CA GLU A 160 25.49 -5.94 21.96
C GLU A 160 24.02 -6.00 21.50
N TRP A 161 23.76 -6.08 20.19
CA TRP A 161 22.41 -6.32 19.63
C TRP A 161 21.75 -7.61 20.11
N GLY A 162 22.52 -8.56 20.66
CA GLY A 162 21.97 -9.72 21.39
C GLY A 162 21.03 -9.33 22.56
N ARG A 163 21.01 -8.05 22.94
CA ARG A 163 20.02 -7.46 23.85
C ARG A 163 18.61 -7.37 23.27
N LEU A 164 18.40 -7.57 21.98
CA LEU A 164 17.07 -7.76 21.43
C LEU A 164 16.88 -9.27 21.25
N ASN A 165 15.70 -9.77 21.58
CA ASN A 165 15.42 -11.19 21.48
C ASN A 165 15.32 -11.57 20.00
N HIS A 166 16.31 -12.28 19.47
CA HIS A 166 16.41 -12.62 18.05
C HIS A 166 16.25 -14.13 17.79
N GLY A 167 15.75 -14.46 16.60
CA GLY A 167 15.74 -15.81 16.06
C GLY A 167 16.97 -16.13 15.21
N GLU A 168 16.97 -17.34 14.68
CA GLU A 168 18.01 -17.79 13.76
C GLU A 168 17.93 -16.99 12.46
N PRO A 169 19.07 -16.60 11.85
CA PRO A 169 19.08 -15.93 10.56
C PRO A 169 18.38 -16.76 9.48
N GLU A 170 17.52 -16.13 8.69
CA GLU A 170 16.78 -16.76 7.60
C GLU A 170 16.98 -16.02 6.28
N LYS A 171 16.96 -16.75 5.16
CA LYS A 171 17.12 -16.14 3.83
C LYS A 171 15.77 -15.67 3.32
N ILE A 172 15.68 -14.38 2.99
CA ILE A 172 14.47 -13.76 2.47
C ILE A 172 14.78 -13.10 1.13
N ASN A 173 13.92 -13.35 0.14
CA ASN A 173 14.00 -12.71 -1.16
C ASN A 173 12.62 -12.14 -1.55
N PRO A 174 12.33 -10.87 -1.24
CA PRO A 174 11.03 -10.26 -1.51
C PRO A 174 10.68 -10.20 -3.00
N SER A 175 11.67 -10.19 -3.90
CA SER A 175 11.44 -10.20 -5.34
C SER A 175 10.95 -11.55 -5.88
N ARG A 176 11.22 -12.65 -5.15
CA ARG A 176 10.69 -13.99 -5.47
C ARG A 176 9.36 -14.29 -4.80
N THR A 177 9.07 -13.61 -3.69
CA THR A 177 7.89 -13.85 -2.86
C THR A 177 6.83 -12.76 -2.97
N GLY A 178 7.04 -11.74 -3.79
CA GLY A 178 6.10 -10.64 -3.98
C GLY A 178 6.47 -9.75 -5.16
N ASP A 179 5.57 -8.82 -5.47
CA ASP A 179 5.68 -7.90 -6.60
C ASP A 179 5.52 -6.45 -6.11
N LEU A 180 6.31 -5.53 -6.67
CA LEU A 180 6.23 -4.09 -6.41
C LEU A 180 5.46 -3.43 -7.56
N PHE A 181 4.50 -2.58 -7.20
CA PHE A 181 3.81 -1.67 -8.11
C PHE A 181 4.01 -0.23 -7.66
N TRP A 182 4.39 0.62 -8.60
CA TRP A 182 4.18 2.04 -8.47
C TRP A 182 2.83 2.39 -9.10
N LEU A 183 1.95 3.00 -8.32
CA LEU A 183 0.61 3.37 -8.76
C LEU A 183 0.44 4.88 -8.76
N GLU A 184 -0.23 5.41 -9.78
CA GLU A 184 -0.80 6.75 -9.78
C GLU A 184 -2.28 6.64 -9.41
N TRP A 185 -2.66 7.32 -8.33
CA TRP A 185 -4.06 7.52 -7.96
C TRP A 185 -4.50 8.92 -8.34
N GLY A 186 -5.57 9.00 -9.13
CA GLY A 186 -6.00 10.20 -9.81
C GLY A 186 -5.86 10.09 -11.34
N ILE A 187 -6.35 11.08 -12.06
CA ILE A 187 -6.53 11.07 -13.52
C ILE A 187 -5.58 12.09 -14.13
N GLY A 188 -4.28 11.92 -13.92
CA GLY A 188 -3.22 12.63 -14.66
C GLY A 188 -3.43 14.14 -14.80
N ASP A 189 -3.67 14.60 -16.02
CA ASP A 189 -3.84 16.02 -16.34
C ASP A 189 -5.15 16.63 -15.80
N LYS A 190 -6.08 15.79 -15.35
CA LYS A 190 -7.41 16.17 -14.84
C LYS A 190 -7.54 16.06 -13.32
N SER A 191 -6.59 15.43 -12.62
CA SER A 191 -6.52 15.47 -11.15
C SER A 191 -5.10 15.31 -10.57
N PRO A 192 -4.81 15.71 -9.30
CA PRO A 192 -3.54 15.39 -8.68
C PRO A 192 -3.17 13.93 -8.92
N ARG A 193 -1.99 13.72 -9.48
CA ARG A 193 -1.35 12.40 -9.53
C ARG A 193 -0.82 12.16 -8.13
N LEU A 194 -1.35 11.18 -7.43
CA LEU A 194 -0.86 10.79 -6.10
C LEU A 194 -0.12 9.46 -6.24
N LEU A 195 1.17 9.45 -5.89
CA LEU A 195 2.01 8.27 -6.01
C LEU A 195 1.81 7.35 -4.80
N VAL A 196 1.64 6.06 -5.07
CA VAL A 196 1.52 5.01 -4.04
C VAL A 196 2.44 3.86 -4.40
N ALA A 197 3.30 3.45 -3.47
CA ALA A 197 4.06 2.20 -3.60
C ALA A 197 3.22 1.06 -3.02
N VAL A 198 3.05 -0.03 -3.77
CA VAL A 198 2.31 -1.21 -3.31
C VAL A 198 3.20 -2.43 -3.47
N TRP A 199 3.51 -3.12 -2.38
CA TRP A 199 4.14 -4.43 -2.44
C TRP A 199 3.13 -5.51 -2.07
N VAL A 200 3.03 -6.53 -2.91
CA VAL A 200 2.02 -7.59 -2.82
C VAL A 200 2.73 -8.93 -2.67
N PRO A 201 2.48 -9.69 -1.60
CA PRO A 201 3.03 -11.04 -1.51
C PRO A 201 2.39 -11.97 -2.56
N ARG A 202 3.17 -12.89 -3.12
CA ARG A 202 2.69 -13.93 -4.05
C ARG A 202 1.98 -15.05 -3.27
N TRP A 203 0.67 -15.16 -3.45
CA TRP A 203 -0.16 -16.20 -2.85
C TRP A 203 -0.13 -17.49 -3.69
N ARG A 204 1.00 -18.20 -3.67
CA ARG A 204 1.18 -19.44 -4.45
C ARG A 204 0.07 -20.46 -4.11
N GLY A 205 -0.70 -20.87 -5.11
CA GLY A 205 -1.68 -21.95 -4.99
C GLY A 205 -2.96 -21.61 -4.20
N VAL A 206 -3.16 -20.35 -3.78
CA VAL A 206 -4.35 -19.93 -3.02
C VAL A 206 -4.95 -18.67 -3.62
N THR A 207 -6.17 -18.77 -4.15
CA THR A 207 -6.97 -17.59 -4.47
C THR A 207 -7.43 -16.96 -3.17
N GLN A 208 -6.92 -15.77 -2.85
CA GLN A 208 -7.30 -15.04 -1.64
C GLN A 208 -8.78 -14.64 -1.72
N SER A 209 -9.59 -15.19 -0.81
CA SER A 209 -11.01 -14.82 -0.68
C SER A 209 -11.20 -13.48 0.05
N LYS A 210 -10.15 -12.99 0.74
CA LYS A 210 -10.13 -11.76 1.52
C LYS A 210 -8.72 -11.17 1.53
N LEU A 211 -8.59 -9.86 1.68
CA LEU A 211 -7.29 -9.19 1.73
C LEU A 211 -7.04 -8.47 3.05
N ASP A 212 -5.82 -8.60 3.54
CA ASP A 212 -5.28 -7.80 4.63
C ASP A 212 -4.31 -6.74 4.08
N PHE A 213 -4.35 -5.55 4.65
CA PHE A 213 -3.51 -4.41 4.26
C PHE A 213 -2.72 -3.86 5.45
N VAL A 214 -1.47 -3.48 5.20
CA VAL A 214 -0.69 -2.62 6.08
C VAL A 214 -0.35 -1.35 5.31
N THR A 215 -0.98 -0.24 5.71
CA THR A 215 -0.67 1.08 5.16
C THR A 215 0.40 1.73 6.02
N PHE A 216 1.61 1.90 5.48
CA PHE A 216 2.73 2.52 6.16
C PHE A 216 2.92 3.97 5.70
N PHE A 217 2.72 4.92 6.61
CA PHE A 217 2.96 6.34 6.39
C PHE A 217 4.40 6.70 6.74
N THR A 218 5.15 7.15 5.73
CA THR A 218 6.51 7.66 5.91
C THR A 218 6.51 9.03 6.62
N PRO A 219 7.65 9.52 7.12
CA PRO A 219 7.78 10.92 7.53
C PRO A 219 7.43 11.87 6.40
N ASN A 220 7.19 13.14 6.75
CA ASN A 220 6.72 14.11 5.79
C ASN A 220 7.73 14.37 4.65
N THR A 221 7.20 14.68 3.47
CA THR A 221 7.99 15.04 2.27
C THR A 221 8.09 16.56 2.08
N ALA A 222 7.65 17.36 3.05
CA ALA A 222 7.66 18.82 2.99
C ALA A 222 9.04 19.43 3.31
N ILE A 223 10.11 18.80 2.83
CA ILE A 223 11.51 19.20 3.04
C ILE A 223 12.08 19.56 1.65
N PRO A 224 12.05 20.84 1.25
CA PRO A 224 12.39 21.27 -0.11
C PRO A 224 13.79 20.84 -0.59
N GLU A 225 14.74 20.68 0.34
CA GLU A 225 16.10 20.22 0.04
C GLU A 225 16.16 18.74 -0.34
N LYS A 226 15.12 17.97 0.01
CA LYS A 226 15.05 16.52 -0.20
C LYS A 226 13.94 16.11 -1.17
N PHE A 227 12.91 16.94 -1.34
CA PHE A 227 11.75 16.65 -2.17
C PHE A 227 11.31 17.87 -2.97
N PRO A 228 10.93 17.70 -4.26
CA PRO A 228 10.40 18.79 -5.05
C PRO A 228 9.18 19.42 -4.36
N ALA A 229 9.23 20.73 -4.08
CA ALA A 229 8.18 21.42 -3.34
C ALA A 229 6.97 21.84 -4.21
N ARG A 230 7.08 21.77 -5.54
CA ARG A 230 6.04 22.20 -6.48
C ARG A 230 5.15 21.04 -6.93
N LYS A 231 3.87 21.33 -7.14
CA LYS A 231 2.85 20.35 -7.55
C LYS A 231 3.16 19.71 -8.90
N GLU A 232 3.63 20.50 -9.85
CA GLU A 232 3.96 20.10 -11.23
C GLU A 232 5.17 19.16 -11.33
N ASP A 233 6.05 19.22 -10.33
CA ASP A 233 7.26 18.42 -10.23
C ASP A 233 6.99 17.05 -9.60
N TYR A 234 5.95 16.96 -8.77
CA TYR A 234 5.48 15.70 -8.20
C TYR A 234 4.87 14.77 -9.29
N PRO A 235 5.09 13.45 -9.21
CA PRO A 235 6.00 12.74 -8.29
C PRO A 235 7.39 12.43 -8.89
N TYR A 236 7.64 12.77 -10.15
CA TYR A 236 8.75 12.13 -10.89
C TYR A 236 9.99 12.99 -11.07
N LEU A 237 9.99 14.28 -10.67
CA LEU A 237 11.19 15.10 -10.81
C LEU A 237 12.40 14.38 -10.21
N ALA A 238 13.43 14.24 -11.04
CA ALA A 238 14.68 13.61 -10.71
C ALA A 238 15.78 14.67 -10.67
N TRP A 239 16.73 14.51 -9.75
CA TRP A 239 17.92 15.36 -9.69
C TRP A 239 19.12 14.60 -9.13
N LYS A 240 20.33 15.11 -9.37
CA LYS A 240 21.56 14.52 -8.84
C LYS A 240 21.73 14.79 -7.34
N THR A 241 21.98 13.73 -6.60
CA THR A 241 22.49 13.79 -5.22
C THR A 241 23.87 13.15 -5.21
N GLY A 242 24.92 13.98 -5.23
CA GLY A 242 26.26 13.52 -5.61
C GLY A 242 26.28 13.10 -7.08
N ASP A 243 26.91 11.95 -7.38
CA ASP A 243 27.00 11.41 -8.75
C ASP A 243 25.81 10.53 -9.16
N ILE A 244 24.78 10.44 -8.33
CA ILE A 244 23.62 9.57 -8.54
C ILE A 244 22.39 10.42 -8.83
N LEU A 245 21.77 10.18 -9.98
CA LEU A 245 20.45 10.71 -10.30
C LEU A 245 19.37 9.95 -9.50
N VAL A 246 18.58 10.65 -8.70
CA VAL A 246 17.55 10.07 -7.84
C VAL A 246 16.17 10.60 -8.18
N GLN A 247 15.14 9.77 -8.02
CA GLN A 247 13.74 10.22 -7.95
C GLN A 247 13.31 10.19 -6.48
N PRO A 248 13.25 11.33 -5.76
CA PRO A 248 13.06 11.32 -4.32
C PRO A 248 11.78 10.62 -3.85
N TYR A 249 10.66 10.83 -4.54
CA TYR A 249 9.36 10.26 -4.18
C TYR A 249 9.29 8.73 -4.42
N PRO A 250 9.56 8.19 -5.64
CA PRO A 250 9.75 6.74 -5.81
C PRO A 250 10.85 6.15 -4.93
N GLY A 251 11.98 6.86 -4.80
CA GLY A 251 13.09 6.45 -3.95
C GLY A 251 12.69 6.29 -2.48
N LEU A 252 11.74 7.08 -1.99
CA LEU A 252 11.24 6.98 -0.62
C LEU A 252 10.51 5.66 -0.36
N GLY A 253 9.50 5.32 -1.16
CA GLY A 253 8.77 4.06 -0.97
C GLY A 253 9.69 2.85 -1.16
N HIS A 254 10.61 2.91 -2.13
CA HIS A 254 11.62 1.87 -2.32
C HIS A 254 12.54 1.72 -1.10
N ARG A 255 13.06 2.83 -0.55
CA ARG A 255 13.90 2.84 0.65
C ARG A 255 13.18 2.18 1.83
N TYR A 256 11.90 2.47 2.05
CA TYR A 256 11.18 1.85 3.16
C TYR A 256 10.93 0.36 2.91
N LEU A 257 10.48 -0.03 1.72
CA LEU A 257 10.15 -1.43 1.43
C LEU A 257 11.36 -2.36 1.44
N PHE A 258 12.51 -1.94 0.85
CA PHE A 258 13.58 -2.88 0.52
C PHE A 258 15.00 -2.50 0.97
N ARG A 259 15.29 -1.21 1.23
CA ARG A 259 16.71 -0.78 1.40
C ARG A 259 17.06 -0.26 2.78
N GLU A 260 16.20 0.51 3.42
CA GLU A 260 16.51 1.18 4.68
C GLU A 260 15.68 0.66 5.83
N LYS A 261 14.38 0.43 5.62
CA LYS A 261 13.50 -0.09 6.67
C LYS A 261 13.12 -1.54 6.47
N TRP A 262 13.31 -2.10 5.27
CA TRP A 262 13.12 -3.53 5.00
C TRP A 262 11.73 -4.03 5.38
N LEU A 263 10.69 -3.21 5.20
CA LEU A 263 9.33 -3.53 5.66
C LEU A 263 8.80 -4.82 5.02
N SER A 264 9.12 -5.06 3.74
CA SER A 264 8.75 -6.31 3.04
C SER A 264 9.42 -7.54 3.67
N TYR A 265 10.71 -7.45 3.97
CA TYR A 265 11.47 -8.50 4.65
C TYR A 265 10.92 -8.78 6.04
N GLN A 266 10.67 -7.73 6.83
CA GLN A 266 10.11 -7.84 8.18
C GLN A 266 8.72 -8.51 8.18
N LEU A 267 7.87 -8.20 7.18
CA LEU A 267 6.55 -8.83 7.06
C LEU A 267 6.65 -10.32 6.67
N LEU A 268 7.55 -10.64 5.72
CA LEU A 268 7.83 -12.02 5.30
C LEU A 268 8.42 -12.85 6.45
N ALA A 269 9.36 -12.27 7.20
CA ALA A 269 9.97 -12.88 8.38
C ALA A 269 8.94 -13.15 9.49
N ALA A 270 7.99 -12.23 9.67
CA ALA A 270 6.85 -12.42 10.56
C ALA A 270 5.82 -13.44 10.04
N LYS A 271 6.04 -14.01 8.85
CA LYS A 271 5.14 -14.94 8.17
C LYS A 271 3.73 -14.38 8.02
N ARG A 272 3.60 -13.13 7.61
CA ARG A 272 2.29 -12.46 7.41
C ARG A 272 1.97 -12.21 5.94
N GLN A 273 0.74 -12.52 5.56
CA GLN A 273 0.18 -12.30 4.23
C GLN A 273 -0.62 -11.00 4.22
N ALA A 274 0.04 -9.87 3.94
CA ALA A 274 -0.63 -8.59 3.80
C ALA A 274 -0.03 -7.77 2.66
N VAL A 275 -0.89 -7.01 1.98
CA VAL A 275 -0.45 -6.02 0.99
C VAL A 275 0.14 -4.82 1.74
N LEU A 276 1.40 -4.49 1.46
CA LEU A 276 2.04 -3.29 1.98
C LEU A 276 1.72 -2.11 1.07
N VAL A 277 1.14 -1.06 1.63
CA VAL A 277 0.79 0.18 0.90
C VAL A 277 1.55 1.34 1.52
N ILE A 278 2.36 2.04 0.73
CA ILE A 278 3.06 3.25 1.14
C ILE A 278 2.53 4.43 0.31
N PRO A 279 1.53 5.17 0.82
CA PRO A 279 1.14 6.42 0.19
C PRO A 279 2.30 7.41 0.33
N ILE A 280 2.69 8.04 -0.78
CA ILE A 280 3.78 9.02 -0.78
C ILE A 280 3.16 10.41 -0.64
N GLN A 281 3.40 11.06 0.50
CA GLN A 281 2.85 12.39 0.77
C GLN A 281 3.19 13.35 -0.40
N PRO A 282 2.18 14.02 -0.99
CA PRO A 282 2.43 15.07 -1.96
C PRO A 282 3.02 16.32 -1.27
N TYR A 283 3.16 17.41 -2.02
CA TYR A 283 3.67 18.67 -1.49
C TYR A 283 2.83 19.18 -0.30
N GLY A 284 3.49 19.49 0.82
CA GLY A 284 2.92 20.19 1.98
C GLY A 284 2.03 19.36 2.91
N LYS A 285 0.99 18.70 2.39
CA LYS A 285 -0.04 17.99 3.18
C LYS A 285 -0.27 16.57 2.68
N TRP A 286 -0.83 15.72 3.53
CA TRP A 286 -1.17 14.34 3.20
C TRP A 286 -2.39 14.19 2.28
N GLY A 287 -3.24 15.21 2.23
CA GLY A 287 -4.41 15.19 1.37
C GLY A 287 -5.33 14.01 1.69
N PRO A 288 -5.88 13.34 0.65
CA PRO A 288 -6.80 12.22 0.84
C PRO A 288 -6.23 11.07 1.66
N PHE A 289 -4.90 10.91 1.72
CA PHE A 289 -4.27 9.86 2.50
C PHE A 289 -4.41 10.04 4.03
N ALA A 290 -4.67 11.26 4.51
CA ALA A 290 -4.90 11.54 5.93
C ALA A 290 -6.39 11.50 6.34
N HIS A 291 -7.27 11.01 5.47
CA HIS A 291 -8.69 10.86 5.74
C HIS A 291 -9.12 9.41 5.59
N ALA A 292 -9.95 8.93 6.52
CA ALA A 292 -10.50 7.58 6.47
C ALA A 292 -11.29 7.33 5.18
N ALA A 293 -12.04 8.32 4.69
CA ALA A 293 -12.78 8.23 3.42
C ALA A 293 -11.85 8.11 2.21
N GLY A 294 -10.71 8.83 2.24
CA GLY A 294 -9.71 8.76 1.19
C GLY A 294 -8.99 7.41 1.17
N LEU A 295 -8.57 6.93 2.34
CA LEU A 295 -7.90 5.63 2.45
C LEU A 295 -8.85 4.46 2.16
N ALA A 296 -10.11 4.54 2.59
CA ALA A 296 -11.15 3.56 2.24
C ALA A 296 -11.26 3.39 0.72
N ARG A 297 -11.32 4.51 -0.01
CA ARG A 297 -11.34 4.48 -1.47
C ARG A 297 -10.05 3.93 -2.06
N LEU A 298 -8.89 4.43 -1.63
CA LEU A 298 -7.60 3.99 -2.13
C LEU A 298 -7.44 2.47 -2.02
N LEU A 299 -7.76 1.89 -0.87
CA LEU A 299 -7.62 0.44 -0.67
C LEU A 299 -8.59 -0.37 -1.53
N ALA A 300 -9.80 0.14 -1.77
CA ALA A 300 -10.74 -0.46 -2.72
C ALA A 300 -10.22 -0.39 -4.16
N GLU A 301 -9.65 0.75 -4.57
CA GLU A 301 -9.03 0.93 -5.90
C GLU A 301 -7.84 -0.02 -6.07
N ILE A 302 -6.96 -0.15 -5.06
CA ILE A 302 -5.84 -1.09 -5.08
C ILE A 302 -6.34 -2.53 -5.19
N THR A 303 -7.36 -2.91 -4.40
CA THR A 303 -7.95 -4.26 -4.47
C THR A 303 -8.46 -4.57 -5.88
N HIS A 304 -9.16 -3.61 -6.49
CA HIS A 304 -9.65 -3.70 -7.85
C HIS A 304 -8.50 -3.82 -8.87
N PHE A 305 -7.44 -3.02 -8.71
CA PHE A 305 -6.23 -3.10 -9.55
C PHE A 305 -5.54 -4.47 -9.44
N LEU A 306 -5.36 -4.99 -8.23
CA LEU A 306 -4.74 -6.30 -8.01
C LEU A 306 -5.58 -7.43 -8.61
N HIS A 307 -6.91 -7.33 -8.53
CA HIS A 307 -7.81 -8.28 -9.15
C HIS A 307 -7.78 -8.22 -10.68
N ARG A 308 -7.84 -7.01 -11.23
CA ARG A 308 -7.69 -6.75 -12.68
C ARG A 308 -6.38 -7.29 -13.22
N THR A 309 -5.31 -7.19 -12.44
CA THR A 309 -3.98 -7.64 -12.84
C THR A 309 -3.72 -9.08 -12.46
N GLY A 310 -4.73 -9.93 -12.19
CA GLY A 310 -4.50 -11.38 -12.01
C GLY A 310 -3.99 -11.82 -10.64
N HIS A 311 -3.66 -10.90 -9.72
CA HIS A 311 -3.10 -11.27 -8.42
C HIS A 311 -4.13 -11.94 -7.50
N THR A 312 -5.42 -11.61 -7.66
CA THR A 312 -6.50 -12.14 -6.80
C THR A 312 -7.68 -12.77 -7.55
N SER A 313 -7.64 -12.84 -8.89
CA SER A 313 -8.77 -13.31 -9.73
C SER A 313 -8.74 -14.81 -10.08
N GLY A 314 -7.72 -15.56 -9.64
CA GLY A 314 -7.68 -17.02 -9.72
C GLY A 314 -6.67 -17.59 -10.73
N TYR A 315 -6.16 -18.80 -10.42
CA TYR A 315 -5.10 -19.55 -11.14
C TYR A 315 -3.79 -18.77 -11.37
N GLN A 316 -3.00 -18.65 -10.31
CA GLN A 316 -1.54 -18.49 -10.45
C GLN A 316 -0.97 -19.84 -10.90
N THR A 317 -0.55 -19.95 -12.17
CA THR A 317 0.23 -21.11 -12.61
C THR A 317 1.55 -21.11 -11.87
N SER A 318 1.84 -22.23 -11.21
CA SER A 318 2.94 -22.40 -10.26
C SER A 318 4.34 -22.42 -10.89
N THR A 319 4.52 -21.91 -12.12
CA THR A 319 5.79 -21.97 -12.82
C THR A 319 6.65 -20.80 -12.39
N ASP A 320 7.75 -21.11 -11.68
CA ASP A 320 8.76 -20.14 -11.28
C ASP A 320 9.29 -19.32 -12.49
N GLU A 321 9.17 -19.79 -13.74
CA GLU A 321 9.69 -19.12 -14.95
C GLU A 321 9.13 -17.70 -15.27
N ASP A 322 8.07 -17.22 -14.61
CA ASP A 322 7.54 -15.84 -14.79
C ASP A 322 8.38 -14.73 -14.10
N HIS A 323 9.59 -15.04 -13.63
CA HIS A 323 10.49 -14.15 -12.89
C HIS A 323 10.96 -12.87 -13.62
N ALA A 324 10.64 -12.64 -14.89
CA ALA A 324 11.30 -11.62 -15.71
C ALA A 324 10.42 -10.58 -16.39
N LEU A 325 9.11 -10.78 -16.44
CA LEU A 325 8.22 -9.88 -17.16
C LEU A 325 7.13 -9.42 -16.21
N THR A 326 6.73 -8.15 -16.33
CA THR A 326 5.46 -7.64 -15.78
C THR A 326 4.44 -8.75 -15.97
N PRO A 327 3.84 -9.30 -14.91
CA PRO A 327 3.08 -10.53 -15.03
C PRO A 327 2.04 -10.38 -16.13
N SER A 328 2.30 -11.03 -17.27
CA SER A 328 1.31 -11.17 -18.32
C SER A 328 0.43 -12.31 -17.86
N PHE A 329 -0.33 -12.08 -16.78
CA PHE A 329 -1.23 -13.07 -16.23
C PHE A 329 -2.17 -13.46 -17.35
N ARG A 330 -1.93 -14.66 -17.89
CA ARG A 330 -2.75 -15.24 -18.94
C ARG A 330 -4.04 -15.66 -18.28
N PHE A 331 -5.02 -14.76 -18.32
CA PHE A 331 -6.37 -15.04 -17.86
C PHE A 331 -6.84 -16.34 -18.48
N ASN A 332 -7.17 -17.31 -17.62
CA ASN A 332 -7.83 -18.51 -18.08
C ASN A 332 -9.24 -18.11 -18.53
N ARG A 333 -9.47 -18.09 -19.85
CA ARG A 333 -10.75 -17.74 -20.47
C ARG A 333 -11.91 -18.63 -20.01
N ASN A 334 -11.63 -19.75 -19.35
CA ASN A 334 -12.64 -20.69 -18.83
C ASN A 334 -12.92 -20.52 -17.32
N ALA A 335 -12.29 -19.56 -16.64
CA ALA A 335 -12.57 -19.30 -15.23
C ALA A 335 -13.86 -18.48 -15.08
N ILE A 336 -14.76 -18.95 -14.21
CA ILE A 336 -15.89 -18.14 -13.74
C ILE A 336 -15.28 -16.99 -12.93
N HIS A 337 -15.42 -15.76 -13.45
CA HIS A 337 -14.87 -14.57 -12.81
C HIS A 337 -15.55 -14.35 -11.45
N GLN A 338 -14.75 -14.35 -10.39
CA GLN A 338 -15.19 -14.01 -9.03
C GLN A 338 -15.04 -12.50 -8.83
N PRO A 339 -15.87 -11.85 -8.00
CA PRO A 339 -15.67 -10.44 -7.67
C PRO A 339 -14.32 -10.23 -6.94
N PRO A 340 -13.78 -9.00 -6.95
CA PRO A 340 -12.61 -8.65 -6.15
C PRO A 340 -12.80 -9.06 -4.68
N PRO A 341 -11.79 -9.65 -4.02
CA PRO A 341 -11.92 -10.08 -2.64
C PRO A 341 -12.16 -8.88 -1.71
N PRO A 342 -13.07 -8.97 -0.74
CA PRO A 342 -13.27 -7.90 0.22
C PRO A 342 -12.05 -7.69 1.12
N ILE A 343 -11.91 -6.46 1.60
CA ILE A 343 -10.91 -6.09 2.60
C ILE A 343 -11.34 -6.64 3.96
N GLN A 344 -10.51 -7.48 4.58
CA GLN A 344 -10.77 -8.08 5.88
C GLN A 344 -10.17 -7.27 7.02
N ARG A 345 -8.88 -6.93 6.90
CA ARG A 345 -8.14 -6.24 7.97
C ARG A 345 -7.29 -5.13 7.40
N VAL A 346 -7.29 -3.99 8.09
CA VAL A 346 -6.41 -2.86 7.81
C VAL A 346 -5.60 -2.55 9.07
N VAL A 347 -4.30 -2.44 8.86
CA VAL A 347 -3.33 -1.91 9.81
C VAL A 347 -2.88 -0.55 9.30
N LEU A 348 -2.94 0.46 10.16
CA LEU A 348 -2.31 1.75 9.88
C LEU A 348 -1.02 1.84 10.68
N SER A 349 0.10 1.95 9.97
CA SER A 349 1.43 2.04 10.53
C SER A 349 2.06 3.37 10.14
N GLY A 350 2.83 4.00 11.01
CA GLY A 350 3.51 5.26 10.71
C GLY A 350 4.84 5.36 11.42
N PHE A 351 5.79 6.09 10.83
CA PHE A 351 7.05 6.43 11.45
C PHE A 351 7.20 7.94 11.62
N SER A 352 7.63 8.38 12.80
CA SER A 352 7.85 9.80 13.10
C SER A 352 6.61 10.65 12.79
N ALA A 353 6.78 11.77 12.07
CA ALA A 353 5.67 12.62 11.60
C ALA A 353 4.63 11.88 10.73
N GLY A 354 4.96 10.72 10.15
CA GLY A 354 4.04 9.85 9.41
C GLY A 354 2.93 9.25 10.26
N VAL A 355 3.02 9.32 11.59
CA VAL A 355 1.93 8.91 12.49
C VAL A 355 0.79 9.94 12.53
N GLY A 356 1.04 11.18 12.11
CA GLY A 356 0.05 12.27 12.08
C GLY A 356 -1.25 11.94 11.31
N PRO A 357 -1.18 11.42 10.07
CA PRO A 357 -2.35 10.92 9.34
C PRO A 357 -3.23 9.95 10.12
N ILE A 358 -2.63 9.06 10.93
CA ILE A 358 -3.36 8.07 11.72
C ILE A 358 -4.16 8.77 12.81
N VAL A 359 -3.53 9.72 13.51
CA VAL A 359 -4.20 10.55 14.52
C VAL A 359 -5.42 11.26 13.93
N ASN A 360 -5.30 11.83 12.72
CA ASN A 360 -6.41 12.52 12.06
C ASN A 360 -7.61 11.60 11.78
N MET A 361 -7.38 10.29 11.64
CA MET A 361 -8.41 9.29 11.37
C MET A 361 -9.02 8.65 12.64
N LEU A 362 -8.36 8.72 13.80
CA LEU A 362 -8.88 8.13 15.04
C LEU A 362 -10.25 8.69 15.47
N PRO A 363 -10.53 10.00 15.35
CA PRO A 363 -11.84 10.57 15.67
C PRO A 363 -12.97 10.19 14.69
N THR A 364 -12.66 9.51 13.57
CA THR A 364 -13.63 9.27 12.49
C THR A 364 -14.82 8.40 12.91
N THR A 365 -16.00 8.76 12.40
CA THR A 365 -17.27 8.03 12.56
C THR A 365 -17.86 7.61 11.21
N ILE A 366 -18.82 6.69 11.22
CA ILE A 366 -19.54 6.19 10.03
C ILE A 366 -20.16 7.36 9.24
N GLY A 367 -20.10 7.31 7.92
CA GLY A 367 -20.66 8.34 7.02
C GLY A 367 -19.86 9.64 6.95
N GLN A 368 -18.71 9.75 7.64
CA GLN A 368 -17.87 10.93 7.56
C GLN A 368 -17.31 11.10 6.13
N LYS A 369 -17.51 12.29 5.57
CA LYS A 369 -16.95 12.67 4.28
C LYS A 369 -15.58 13.31 4.45
N MET A 370 -14.80 13.26 3.38
CA MET A 370 -13.57 14.03 3.26
C MET A 370 -13.94 15.47 2.88
N ASN A 371 -13.29 16.46 3.48
CA ASN A 371 -13.45 17.85 3.08
C ASN A 371 -12.08 18.52 3.03
N ASP A 372 -11.36 18.27 1.94
CA ASP A 372 -10.04 18.85 1.69
C ASP A 372 -10.08 19.71 0.41
N PRO A 373 -10.16 21.04 0.53
CA PRO A 373 -10.29 21.93 -0.62
C PRO A 373 -9.02 21.97 -1.50
N ASP A 374 -7.84 21.61 -0.95
CA ASP A 374 -6.58 21.62 -1.70
C ASP A 374 -6.55 20.53 -2.80
N PHE A 375 -7.48 19.58 -2.72
CA PHE A 375 -7.66 18.45 -3.65
C PHE A 375 -8.96 18.52 -4.44
N SER A 376 -9.69 19.63 -4.36
CA SER A 376 -10.84 19.94 -5.23
C SER A 376 -10.35 20.52 -6.57
N ILE A 377 -11.08 20.26 -7.66
CA ILE A 377 -10.63 20.59 -9.02
C ILE A 377 -11.80 20.96 -9.90
N ASN A 378 -11.72 22.09 -10.60
CA ASN A 378 -12.74 22.52 -11.57
C ASN A 378 -14.16 22.46 -10.99
N GLY A 379 -14.33 22.82 -9.72
CA GLY A 379 -15.61 22.78 -9.01
C GLY A 379 -16.04 21.40 -8.50
N ILE A 380 -15.27 20.35 -8.76
CA ILE A 380 -15.50 19.01 -8.22
C ILE A 380 -14.84 18.93 -6.84
N ASP A 381 -15.63 18.58 -5.84
CA ASP A 381 -15.14 18.45 -4.47
C ASP A 381 -14.24 17.22 -4.31
N SER A 382 -13.34 17.29 -3.34
CA SER A 382 -12.38 16.22 -3.09
C SER A 382 -13.02 14.90 -2.65
N HIS A 383 -14.20 14.92 -2.00
CA HIS A 383 -14.90 13.68 -1.66
C HIS A 383 -15.42 12.94 -2.89
N THR A 384 -15.93 13.65 -3.89
CA THR A 384 -16.32 13.05 -5.18
C THR A 384 -15.12 12.40 -5.90
N LEU A 385 -13.94 13.02 -5.81
CA LEU A 385 -12.72 12.52 -6.46
C LEU A 385 -12.07 11.36 -5.71
N PHE A 386 -11.96 11.46 -4.38
CA PHE A 386 -11.11 10.56 -3.60
C PHE A 386 -11.82 9.94 -2.40
N GLY A 387 -13.05 10.34 -2.06
CA GLY A 387 -13.80 9.82 -0.92
C GLY A 387 -14.62 8.57 -1.23
N ALA A 388 -14.87 7.80 -0.17
CA ALA A 388 -15.80 6.68 -0.12
C ALA A 388 -16.56 6.68 1.22
N ASP A 389 -17.58 5.82 1.33
CA ASP A 389 -18.13 5.49 2.64
C ASP A 389 -17.04 4.86 3.52
N VAL A 390 -16.91 5.39 4.74
CA VAL A 390 -15.90 4.96 5.71
C VAL A 390 -16.32 3.72 6.48
N ALA A 391 -17.61 3.33 6.47
CA ALA A 391 -18.09 2.22 7.30
C ALA A 391 -17.35 0.90 7.05
N PRO A 392 -17.14 0.44 5.78
CA PRO A 392 -16.39 -0.79 5.52
C PRO A 392 -14.95 -0.70 6.02
N PHE A 393 -14.31 0.46 5.84
CA PHE A 393 -12.95 0.72 6.31
C PHE A 393 -12.85 0.72 7.83
N LEU A 394 -13.73 1.43 8.54
CA LEU A 394 -13.72 1.49 10.00
C LEU A 394 -14.00 0.12 10.65
N ASN A 395 -14.75 -0.74 9.97
CA ASN A 395 -14.93 -2.13 10.37
C ASN A 395 -13.67 -2.97 10.09
N ALA A 396 -12.98 -2.78 8.97
CA ALA A 396 -11.75 -3.50 8.65
C ALA A 396 -10.51 -2.99 9.43
N TRP A 397 -10.49 -1.72 9.85
CA TRP A 397 -9.35 -1.13 10.56
C TRP A 397 -9.28 -1.66 11.99
N LYS A 398 -8.27 -2.51 12.22
CA LYS A 398 -8.08 -3.22 13.50
C LYS A 398 -6.78 -2.90 14.20
N GLU A 399 -5.78 -2.31 13.55
CA GLU A 399 -4.51 -2.03 14.25
C GLU A 399 -3.92 -0.67 13.94
N VAL A 400 -3.25 -0.11 14.95
CA VAL A 400 -2.38 1.07 14.84
C VAL A 400 -0.98 0.68 15.27
N TRP A 401 0.01 0.89 14.39
CA TRP A 401 1.42 0.70 14.68
C TRP A 401 2.15 2.06 14.63
N ASP A 402 2.51 2.56 15.80
CA ASP A 402 3.24 3.81 15.99
C ASP A 402 4.72 3.51 16.19
N HIS A 403 5.51 3.85 15.18
CA HIS A 403 6.97 3.79 15.24
C HIS A 403 7.50 5.20 15.54
N ASP A 404 7.58 5.55 16.80
CA ASP A 404 8.27 6.73 17.32
C ASP A 404 7.68 8.07 16.88
N ALA A 405 6.37 8.26 17.10
CA ALA A 405 5.71 9.56 16.92
C ALA A 405 6.34 10.68 17.80
N PRO A 406 6.60 11.87 17.25
CA PRO A 406 6.98 13.05 18.03
C PRO A 406 5.95 13.40 19.11
N ASP A 407 6.38 14.00 20.22
CA ASP A 407 5.54 14.35 21.37
C ASP A 407 4.21 15.05 21.00
N TYR A 408 4.23 16.01 20.07
CA TYR A 408 3.02 16.75 19.66
C TYR A 408 1.99 15.87 18.92
N ILE A 409 2.42 14.80 18.24
CA ILE A 409 1.53 13.81 17.61
C ILE A 409 1.08 12.79 18.66
N ARG A 410 2.04 12.32 19.47
CA ARG A 410 1.80 11.31 20.50
C ARG A 410 0.78 11.77 21.53
N LYS A 411 0.79 13.04 21.96
CA LYS A 411 -0.23 13.59 22.86
C LYS A 411 -1.65 13.37 22.35
N ASN A 412 -1.86 13.47 21.04
CA ASN A 412 -3.16 13.19 20.42
C ASN A 412 -3.43 11.68 20.30
N LEU A 413 -2.41 10.85 20.04
CA LEU A 413 -2.56 9.40 20.12
C LEU A 413 -2.97 8.95 21.53
N ASP A 414 -2.25 9.38 22.57
CA ASP A 414 -2.57 9.05 23.96
C ASP A 414 -3.99 9.49 24.33
N LYS A 415 -4.51 10.57 23.73
CA LYS A 415 -5.89 11.01 23.91
C LYS A 415 -6.90 10.14 23.17
N ASP A 416 -6.73 9.93 21.86
CA ASP A 416 -7.78 9.39 20.99
C ASP A 416 -7.70 7.86 20.82
N LEU A 417 -6.51 7.28 20.93
CA LEU A 417 -6.29 5.84 20.73
C LEU A 417 -6.97 4.98 21.82
N PRO A 418 -6.96 5.33 23.12
CA PRO A 418 -7.76 4.62 24.13
C PRO A 418 -9.25 4.57 23.80
N VAL A 419 -9.82 5.69 23.32
CA VAL A 419 -11.22 5.76 22.90
C VAL A 419 -11.47 4.83 21.72
N TRP A 420 -10.56 4.80 20.74
CA TRP A 420 -10.64 3.91 19.60
C TRP A 420 -10.53 2.43 19.99
N LEU A 421 -9.63 2.06 20.92
CA LEU A 421 -9.47 0.70 21.43
C LEU A 421 -10.69 0.20 22.21
N ARG A 422 -11.40 1.07 22.96
CA ARG A 422 -12.62 0.68 23.70
C ARG A 422 -13.80 0.35 22.81
N LYS A 423 -13.86 0.92 21.60
CA LYS A 423 -14.98 0.71 20.67
C LYS A 423 -15.06 -0.72 20.10
N ASP A 424 -13.96 -1.47 20.08
CA ASP A 424 -13.93 -2.83 19.55
C ASP A 424 -12.79 -3.63 20.21
N SER A 425 -13.15 -4.75 20.86
CA SER A 425 -12.20 -5.62 21.56
C SER A 425 -11.15 -6.26 20.64
N LYS A 426 -11.41 -6.33 19.33
CA LYS A 426 -10.49 -6.84 18.31
C LYS A 426 -9.44 -5.82 17.86
N ARG A 427 -9.56 -4.56 18.30
CA ARG A 427 -8.61 -3.50 17.98
C ARG A 427 -7.33 -3.63 18.80
N MET A 428 -6.22 -3.31 18.15
CA MET A 428 -4.88 -3.48 18.68
C MET A 428 -4.05 -2.22 18.48
N ALA A 429 -3.16 -1.93 19.43
CA ALA A 429 -2.18 -0.86 19.35
C ALA A 429 -0.77 -1.41 19.58
N ARG A 430 0.20 -0.93 18.82
CA ARG A 430 1.63 -1.23 18.99
C ARG A 430 2.37 0.09 18.96
N CYS A 431 2.85 0.56 20.10
CA CYS A 431 3.48 1.86 20.25
C CYS A 431 4.92 1.69 20.70
N TYR A 432 5.84 2.20 19.89
CA TYR A 432 7.29 2.11 20.10
C TYR A 432 7.84 3.53 20.17
N GLN A 433 8.56 3.87 21.23
CA GLN A 433 8.95 5.25 21.53
C GLN A 433 10.42 5.34 21.91
N THR A 434 11.08 6.44 21.56
CA THR A 434 12.47 6.72 21.93
C THR A 434 12.64 8.04 22.66
N ASP A 435 13.75 8.22 23.36
CA ASP A 435 14.08 9.52 23.95
C ASP A 435 14.23 10.66 22.94
N ASP A 436 14.63 10.36 21.70
CA ASP A 436 14.84 11.37 20.65
C ASP A 436 13.56 12.15 20.31
N THR A 437 12.40 11.54 20.55
CA THR A 437 11.08 12.14 20.32
C THR A 437 10.46 12.74 21.59
N GLY A 438 11.23 12.83 22.67
CA GLY A 438 10.79 13.38 23.96
C GLY A 438 9.94 12.41 24.77
N SER A 439 10.25 11.11 24.71
CA SER A 439 9.43 10.03 25.31
C SER A 439 9.85 9.59 26.70
N GLN A 440 10.81 10.27 27.31
CA GLN A 440 11.32 9.88 28.62
C GLN A 440 10.17 9.81 29.66
N GLY A 441 10.00 8.65 30.28
CA GLY A 441 8.95 8.41 31.29
C GLY A 441 7.52 8.28 30.73
N TRP A 442 7.35 8.18 29.40
CA TRP A 442 6.04 7.98 28.77
C TRP A 442 5.42 6.63 29.12
N ILE A 443 6.22 5.56 29.13
CA ILE A 443 5.73 4.19 29.31
C ILE A 443 5.09 3.95 30.69
N GLU A 444 5.44 4.75 31.71
CA GLU A 444 4.82 4.70 33.04
C GLU A 444 3.55 5.54 33.18
N LYS A 445 3.27 6.44 32.22
CA LYS A 445 2.22 7.46 32.33
C LYS A 445 1.18 7.42 31.23
N THR A 446 1.43 6.71 30.13
CA THR A 446 0.49 6.65 29.01
C THR A 446 -0.86 6.05 29.45
N PRO A 447 -1.99 6.63 29.02
CA PRO A 447 -3.31 6.04 29.26
C PRO A 447 -3.49 4.69 28.57
N LEU A 448 -2.62 4.32 27.62
CA LEU A 448 -2.62 3.00 27.00
C LEU A 448 -2.26 1.87 27.97
N LEU A 449 -1.75 2.21 29.17
CA LEU A 449 -1.47 1.25 30.24
C LEU A 449 -2.69 0.43 30.67
N GLU A 450 -3.91 0.94 30.48
CA GLU A 450 -5.13 0.19 30.80
C GLU A 450 -5.37 -1.01 29.86
N PHE A 451 -4.70 -1.06 28.71
CA PHE A 451 -4.85 -2.12 27.71
C PHE A 451 -3.69 -3.11 27.66
N VAL A 452 -2.71 -3.00 28.56
CA VAL A 452 -1.61 -3.95 28.70
C VAL A 452 -1.82 -4.84 29.94
N THR A 453 -1.44 -6.11 29.84
CA THR A 453 -1.46 -7.10 30.92
C THR A 453 -0.13 -7.83 30.95
N GLY A 454 0.74 -7.49 31.91
CA GLY A 454 2.04 -8.12 32.02
C GLY A 454 2.99 -7.29 32.87
N PRO A 455 4.06 -7.90 33.39
CA PRO A 455 5.07 -7.17 34.13
C PRO A 455 5.77 -6.19 33.20
N LEU A 456 6.24 -5.09 33.78
CA LEU A 456 7.19 -4.21 33.11
C LEU A 456 8.52 -4.96 32.96
N LEU A 457 8.88 -5.29 31.73
CA LEU A 457 10.17 -5.89 31.42
C LEU A 457 11.21 -4.78 31.38
N LYS A 458 11.99 -4.65 32.45
CA LYS A 458 13.12 -3.71 32.53
C LYS A 458 14.42 -4.47 32.30
N PRO A 459 15.17 -4.25 31.22
CA PRO A 459 16.57 -4.64 31.13
C PRO A 459 17.37 -4.18 32.36
N GLU A 460 18.19 -5.07 32.91
CA GLU A 460 19.22 -4.75 33.92
C GLU A 460 20.44 -4.11 33.23
N ASN A 461 21.33 -3.44 33.98
CA ASN A 461 22.60 -2.79 33.54
C ASN A 461 22.58 -1.29 33.17
N GLY A 462 21.74 -0.46 33.82
CA GLY A 462 21.84 1.01 33.71
C GLY A 462 21.40 1.62 32.36
N LEU A 463 21.01 0.79 31.39
CA LEU A 463 20.32 1.19 30.17
C LEU A 463 18.82 1.27 30.42
N VAL A 464 18.20 2.41 30.10
CA VAL A 464 16.76 2.57 30.28
C VAL A 464 16.05 2.08 29.01
N ALA A 465 15.40 0.92 29.08
CA ALA A 465 14.40 0.51 28.11
C ALA A 465 13.33 -0.26 28.87
N ALA A 466 12.15 -0.38 28.28
CA ALA A 466 11.04 -1.02 28.96
C ALA A 466 10.02 -1.53 27.95
N GLU A 467 9.43 -2.68 28.26
CA GLU A 467 8.42 -3.30 27.42
C GLU A 467 7.24 -3.81 28.28
N ARG A 468 6.02 -3.54 27.80
CA ARG A 468 4.76 -4.02 28.38
C ARG A 468 3.86 -4.53 27.26
N HIS A 469 3.14 -5.61 27.53
CA HIS A 469 2.22 -6.23 26.58
C HIS A 469 0.88 -6.52 27.23
N ALA A 470 -0.16 -6.65 26.43
CA ALA A 470 -1.27 -7.57 26.68
C ALA A 470 -1.19 -8.72 25.67
N ASP A 471 -1.85 -9.83 25.98
CA ASP A 471 -2.03 -11.01 25.11
C ASP A 471 -2.80 -10.66 23.82
N ASN A 472 -2.16 -9.88 22.94
CA ASN A 472 -2.57 -9.38 21.63
C ASN A 472 -3.25 -8.00 21.55
N ARG A 473 -3.63 -7.32 22.64
CA ARG A 473 -4.34 -6.02 22.51
C ARG A 473 -3.43 -4.81 22.40
N CYS A 474 -2.46 -4.65 23.29
CA CYS A 474 -1.56 -3.50 23.30
C CYS A 474 -0.12 -3.94 23.53
N SER A 475 0.82 -3.36 22.80
CA SER A 475 2.26 -3.49 23.09
C SER A 475 2.85 -2.10 23.18
N LEU A 476 3.54 -1.84 24.28
CA LEU A 476 4.21 -0.58 24.55
C LEU A 476 5.69 -0.88 24.75
N VAL A 477 6.53 -0.24 23.95
CA VAL A 477 7.98 -0.37 24.07
C VAL A 477 8.59 1.02 24.10
N TYR A 478 9.51 1.21 25.02
CA TYR A 478 10.31 2.42 25.12
C TYR A 478 11.80 2.06 25.08
N PHE A 479 12.54 2.80 24.27
CA PHE A 479 13.99 2.72 24.14
C PHE A 479 14.60 4.05 24.62
N GLY A 480 15.39 4.01 25.68
CA GLY A 480 16.14 5.17 26.13
C GLY A 480 17.26 5.54 25.18
N LYS A 481 17.84 6.71 25.41
CA LYS A 481 18.91 7.27 24.59
C LYS A 481 20.08 6.30 24.40
N GLY A 482 20.48 6.09 23.15
CA GLY A 482 21.58 5.21 22.76
C GLY A 482 21.25 3.72 22.79
N TYR A 483 20.04 3.31 23.22
CA TYR A 483 19.69 1.89 23.28
C TYR A 483 19.58 1.24 21.89
N LEU A 484 19.28 2.01 20.85
CA LEU A 484 19.24 1.54 19.46
C LEU A 484 20.50 1.93 18.67
N LYS A 485 21.51 2.51 19.32
CA LYS A 485 22.84 2.73 18.72
C LYS A 485 23.66 1.45 18.81
N HIS A 486 24.53 1.25 17.83
CA HIS A 486 25.53 0.20 17.87
C HIS A 486 26.84 0.64 17.24
N HIS A 487 27.93 0.13 17.81
CA HIS A 487 29.27 0.20 17.24
C HIS A 487 29.57 -1.12 16.54
N VAL A 488 29.60 -1.14 15.22
CA VAL A 488 29.97 -2.35 14.46
C VAL A 488 31.48 -2.57 14.58
N THR A 489 31.89 -3.56 15.37
CA THR A 489 33.22 -4.18 15.29
C THR A 489 33.17 -5.61 14.74
N SER A 490 31.98 -6.20 14.53
CA SER A 490 31.86 -7.59 14.09
C SER A 490 31.69 -7.74 12.57
N THR A 491 32.45 -8.69 12.03
CA THR A 491 32.65 -9.06 10.62
C THR A 491 31.49 -9.85 9.98
N LEU A 492 30.36 -10.02 10.66
CA LEU A 492 29.23 -10.78 10.13
C LEU A 492 28.39 -9.88 9.22
N GLY A 493 28.61 -9.98 7.91
CA GLY A 493 27.86 -9.29 6.85
C GLY A 493 26.43 -9.80 6.68
N ILE A 494 25.66 -9.92 7.77
CA ILE A 494 24.27 -10.37 7.79
C ILE A 494 23.35 -9.15 7.66
N PRO A 495 22.57 -9.05 6.57
CA PRO A 495 21.53 -8.06 6.50
C PRO A 495 20.48 -8.25 7.63
N PRO A 496 19.85 -7.16 8.07
CA PRO A 496 19.88 -5.91 7.38
C PRO A 496 21.16 -5.17 7.89
N GLY A 497 22.12 -4.80 7.01
CA GLY A 497 23.48 -4.28 7.35
C GLY A 497 23.45 -2.85 7.93
N PHE A 498 22.37 -2.52 8.65
CA PHE A 498 21.92 -1.17 8.96
C PHE A 498 22.24 -0.71 10.36
N TRP A 499 22.88 -1.57 11.14
CA TRP A 499 23.15 -1.35 12.54
C TRP A 499 24.51 -0.69 12.78
N GLY A 500 24.84 0.28 11.93
CA GLY A 500 25.93 1.24 12.13
C GLY A 500 25.53 2.36 13.08
N SER A 501 26.23 3.50 13.01
CA SER A 501 25.98 4.69 13.83
C SER A 501 24.70 5.47 13.46
N LYS A 502 23.62 4.79 13.06
CA LYS A 502 22.34 5.44 12.80
C LYS A 502 21.79 6.02 14.12
N ASP A 503 21.09 7.14 14.00
CA ASP A 503 20.38 7.76 15.13
C ASP A 503 19.29 6.83 15.69
N ASP A 504 19.03 6.87 17.00
CA ASP A 504 18.11 5.92 17.67
C ASP A 504 16.71 6.02 17.05
N HIS A 505 16.26 7.24 16.77
CA HIS A 505 15.03 7.54 16.06
C HIS A 505 14.90 6.77 14.74
N GLN A 506 15.94 6.76 13.91
CA GLN A 506 15.88 6.10 12.60
C GLN A 506 15.87 4.57 12.70
N ALA A 507 16.37 4.00 13.78
CA ALA A 507 16.45 2.56 14.03
C ALA A 507 15.07 1.92 14.32
N VAL A 508 14.13 2.67 14.88
CA VAL A 508 12.86 2.12 15.40
C VAL A 508 12.09 1.25 14.40
N PRO A 509 11.70 1.72 13.20
CA PRO A 509 10.92 0.89 12.28
C PRO A 509 11.70 -0.29 11.69
N MET A 510 13.05 -0.30 11.77
CA MET A 510 13.86 -1.46 11.36
C MET A 510 13.77 -2.63 12.34
N VAL A 511 13.43 -2.35 13.60
CA VAL A 511 13.32 -3.35 14.67
C VAL A 511 11.86 -3.71 14.96
N THR A 512 11.03 -2.68 15.04
CA THR A 512 9.72 -2.79 15.68
C THR A 512 8.58 -3.11 14.72
N PHE A 513 8.77 -2.94 13.41
CA PHE A 513 7.75 -3.29 12.42
C PHE A 513 7.54 -4.82 12.38
N MET A 514 8.62 -5.61 12.42
CA MET A 514 8.53 -7.06 12.54
C MET A 514 7.86 -7.48 13.85
N HIS A 515 8.24 -6.87 14.97
CA HIS A 515 7.60 -7.17 16.26
C HIS A 515 6.09 -6.87 16.22
N ALA A 516 5.69 -5.74 15.62
CA ALA A 516 4.28 -5.41 15.41
C ALA A 516 3.58 -6.45 14.52
N ALA A 517 4.21 -6.85 13.41
CA ALA A 517 3.69 -7.86 12.49
C ALA A 517 3.56 -9.25 13.16
N LEU A 518 4.52 -9.66 14.00
CA LEU A 518 4.49 -10.92 14.75
C LEU A 518 3.30 -10.99 15.71
N LEU A 519 2.97 -9.87 16.34
CA LEU A 519 1.85 -9.74 17.26
C LEU A 519 0.53 -9.34 16.59
N SER A 520 0.54 -9.16 15.27
CA SER A 520 -0.64 -8.73 14.52
C SER A 520 -1.63 -9.87 14.33
N GLY A 521 -2.90 -9.49 14.16
CA GLY A 521 -3.98 -10.35 13.72
C GLY A 521 -4.07 -10.51 12.19
N LEU A 522 -3.00 -10.17 11.46
CA LEU A 522 -2.90 -10.41 10.03
C LEU A 522 -2.87 -11.91 9.73
N VAL A 523 -3.40 -12.30 8.56
CA VAL A 523 -3.34 -13.68 8.06
C VAL A 523 -1.88 -14.17 7.99
N LYS A 524 -1.66 -15.43 8.41
CA LYS A 524 -0.36 -16.09 8.36
C LYS A 524 -0.17 -16.83 7.03
N PHE A 525 1.09 -17.00 6.60
CA PHE A 525 1.42 -17.92 5.50
C PHE A 525 1.10 -19.37 5.81
#